data_AF-A0A920DQP5-F1
#
_entry.id   AF-A0A920DQP5-F1
#
_cell.length_a   1.000
_cell.length_b   1.000
_cell.length_c   1.000
_cell.angle_alpha   90.00
_cell.angle_beta   90.00
_cell.angle_gamma   90.00
#
_symmetry.space_group_name_H-M   'P 1'
#
loop_
_entity.id
_entity.type
_entity.pdbx_description
1 polymer ?
#
loop_
_entity_poly.entity_id
_entity_poly.type
_entity_poly.pdbx_seq_one_letter_code
_entity_poly.pdbx_strand_id
1 'polypeptide(L)'
;MLIKTSIDRKQKEIEIEQKCGQSFNLLTKLKNQIFGSPKYKIISIYPDDICFKKNNDLIYFNLELRPKGIVLYFRYKQDEYAIYGRFNQTFFQSSNNIFEIQIANYIVKSEIQNNIAHHKFIRKFLELKNESQNKL
;
A
#
# COMPACT_ATOMS: atom_id res chain seq x y z
N MET A 1 1.33 1.90 -10.08
CA MET A 1 1.09 0.89 -11.13
C MET A 1 0.23 -0.20 -10.52
N LEU A 2 -0.87 -0.57 -11.16
CA LEU A 2 -1.74 -1.66 -10.75
C LEU A 2 -1.32 -2.93 -11.51
N ILE A 3 -1.09 -4.02 -10.79
CA ILE A 3 -0.75 -5.31 -11.37
C ILE A 3 -1.58 -6.42 -10.74
N LYS A 4 -1.97 -7.41 -11.53
CA LYS A 4 -2.54 -8.67 -11.05
C LYS A 4 -1.38 -9.58 -10.61
N THR A 5 -1.35 -9.98 -9.34
CA THR A 5 -0.26 -10.78 -8.74
C THR A 5 -0.61 -12.26 -8.57
N SER A 6 -1.84 -12.67 -8.89
CA SER A 6 -2.23 -14.08 -8.91
C SER A 6 -1.59 -14.89 -10.05
N ILE A 7 -0.95 -14.21 -11.02
CA ILE A 7 -0.23 -14.80 -12.15
C ILE A 7 1.21 -14.26 -12.16
N ASP A 8 2.18 -15.07 -12.59
CA ASP A 8 3.60 -14.70 -12.71
C ASP A 8 4.19 -14.07 -11.44
N ARG A 9 3.74 -14.54 -10.28
CA ARG A 9 4.00 -13.94 -8.96
C ARG A 9 5.47 -13.59 -8.73
N LYS A 10 6.39 -14.47 -9.11
CA LYS A 10 7.84 -14.25 -8.95
C LYS A 10 8.32 -13.06 -9.79
N GLN A 11 7.89 -12.97 -11.04
CA GLN A 11 8.24 -11.86 -11.93
C GLN A 11 7.64 -10.55 -11.44
N LYS A 12 6.39 -10.58 -10.96
CA LYS A 12 5.71 -9.42 -10.39
C LYS A 12 6.36 -8.93 -9.10
N GLU A 13 6.83 -9.83 -8.24
CA GLU A 13 7.62 -9.43 -7.07
C GLU A 13 8.92 -8.76 -7.49
N ILE A 14 9.66 -9.31 -8.46
CA ILE A 14 10.90 -8.68 -8.98
C ILE A 14 10.61 -7.26 -9.50
N GLU A 15 9.51 -7.07 -10.23
CA GLU A 15 9.06 -5.75 -10.73
C GLU A 15 8.81 -4.76 -9.57
N ILE A 16 8.15 -5.22 -8.50
CA ILE A 16 7.91 -4.44 -7.28
C ILE A 16 9.24 -4.12 -6.58
N GLU A 17 10.12 -5.10 -6.40
CA GLU A 17 11.41 -4.95 -5.71
C GLU A 17 12.32 -3.95 -6.41
N GLN A 18 12.37 -3.96 -7.73
CA GLN A 18 13.14 -2.99 -8.53
C GLN A 18 12.68 -1.56 -8.27
N LYS A 19 11.38 -1.35 -8.02
CA LYS A 19 10.79 -0.02 -7.82
C LYS A 19 10.79 0.44 -6.37
N CYS A 20 10.37 -0.43 -5.45
CA CYS A 20 10.11 -0.12 -4.04
C CYS A 20 11.18 -0.69 -3.09
N GLY A 21 12.05 -1.58 -3.56
CA GLY A 21 12.99 -2.35 -2.74
C GLY A 21 12.39 -3.67 -2.23
N GLN A 22 13.28 -4.56 -1.80
CA GLN A 22 12.93 -5.85 -1.21
C GLN A 22 12.09 -5.71 0.05
N SER A 23 11.25 -6.71 0.34
CA SER A 23 10.52 -6.79 1.60
C SER A 23 11.50 -6.77 2.76
N PHE A 24 11.18 -6.01 3.80
CA PHE A 24 11.90 -6.15 5.05
C PHE A 24 11.73 -7.57 5.60
N ASN A 25 12.85 -8.21 5.96
CA ASN A 25 12.82 -9.48 6.66
C ASN A 25 12.27 -9.29 8.09
N LEU A 26 11.90 -10.39 8.75
CA LEU A 26 11.27 -10.37 10.08
C LEU A 26 12.15 -9.67 11.13
N LEU A 27 13.46 -9.90 11.11
CA LEU A 27 14.40 -9.29 12.05
C LEU A 27 14.43 -7.77 11.90
N THR A 28 14.52 -7.28 10.67
CA THR A 28 14.48 -5.84 10.36
C THR A 28 13.13 -5.23 10.75
N LYS A 29 12.02 -5.94 10.49
CA LYS A 29 10.68 -5.49 10.88
C LYS A 29 10.56 -5.31 12.39
N LEU A 30 11.02 -6.29 13.18
CA LEU A 30 10.99 -6.22 14.64
C LEU A 30 11.91 -5.13 15.19
N LYS A 31 13.19 -5.12 14.75
CA LYS A 31 14.20 -4.16 15.24
C LYS A 31 13.78 -2.71 14.99
N ASN A 32 13.21 -2.43 13.82
CA ASN A 32 12.85 -1.07 13.40
C ASN A 32 11.36 -0.76 13.63
N GLN A 33 10.61 -1.66 14.28
CA GLN A 33 9.17 -1.54 14.51
C GLN A 33 8.37 -1.25 13.21
N ILE A 34 8.81 -1.85 12.10
CA ILE A 34 8.14 -1.76 10.80
C ILE A 34 7.04 -2.82 10.79
N PHE A 35 5.87 -2.44 11.28
CA PHE A 35 4.67 -3.28 11.23
C PHE A 35 3.83 -2.96 10.00
N GLY A 36 3.07 -3.95 9.54
CA GLY A 36 2.11 -3.75 8.46
C GLY A 36 1.00 -2.78 8.85
N SER A 37 0.30 -2.23 7.87
CA SER A 37 -0.86 -1.39 8.14
C SER A 37 -2.00 -2.20 8.78
N PRO A 38 -2.95 -1.53 9.47
CA PRO A 38 -4.26 -2.14 9.67
C PRO A 38 -4.93 -2.44 8.32
N LYS A 39 -6.00 -3.23 8.35
CA LYS A 39 -6.86 -3.41 7.17
C LYS A 39 -7.67 -2.14 6.93
N TYR A 40 -7.75 -1.71 5.68
CA TYR A 40 -8.59 -0.60 5.24
C TYR A 40 -9.66 -1.13 4.29
N LYS A 41 -10.91 -0.68 4.46
CA LYS A 41 -12.02 -1.07 3.57
C LYS A 41 -12.02 -0.16 2.35
N ILE A 42 -11.92 -0.73 1.14
CA ILE A 42 -11.92 0.06 -0.10
C ILE A 42 -13.32 0.65 -0.33
N ILE A 43 -13.36 1.95 -0.59
CA ILE A 43 -14.56 2.68 -1.03
C ILE A 43 -14.52 2.87 -2.55
N SER A 44 -13.36 3.25 -3.10
CA SER A 44 -13.15 3.41 -4.54
C SER A 44 -11.67 3.36 -4.93
N ILE A 45 -11.41 3.03 -6.19
CA ILE A 45 -10.10 3.09 -6.84
C ILE A 45 -10.24 3.94 -8.10
N TYR A 46 -9.27 4.83 -8.36
CA TYR A 46 -9.21 5.65 -9.57
C TYR A 46 -7.77 5.66 -10.13
N PRO A 47 -7.55 5.51 -11.45
CA PRO A 47 -8.53 5.10 -12.45
C PRO A 47 -9.06 3.69 -12.19
N ASP A 48 -10.26 3.40 -12.68
CA ASP A 48 -10.89 2.08 -12.54
C ASP A 48 -10.53 1.14 -13.70
N ASP A 49 -9.30 0.63 -13.69
CA ASP A 49 -8.79 -0.24 -14.76
C ASP A 49 -9.27 -1.70 -14.66
N ILE A 50 -9.95 -2.06 -13.57
CA ILE A 50 -10.38 -3.46 -13.28
C ILE A 50 -11.90 -3.60 -13.20
N CYS A 51 -12.64 -2.57 -13.63
CA CYS A 51 -14.09 -2.50 -13.51
C CYS A 51 -14.54 -2.82 -12.07
N PHE A 52 -13.95 -2.11 -11.12
CA PHE A 52 -14.21 -2.12 -9.70
C PHE A 52 -15.65 -1.67 -9.45
N LYS A 53 -16.56 -2.64 -9.43
CA LYS A 53 -17.95 -2.39 -9.08
C LYS A 53 -18.04 -2.16 -7.57
N LYS A 54 -18.69 -1.06 -7.17
CA LYS A 54 -19.00 -0.68 -5.78
C LYS A 54 -20.03 -1.62 -5.11
N ASN A 55 -20.16 -2.86 -5.57
CA ASN A 55 -21.13 -3.80 -5.00
C ASN A 55 -20.67 -4.25 -3.60
N ASN A 56 -21.62 -4.79 -2.82
CA ASN A 56 -21.57 -5.12 -1.38
C ASN A 56 -20.39 -5.99 -0.89
N ASP A 57 -19.40 -6.28 -1.72
CA ASP A 57 -18.21 -7.02 -1.35
C ASP A 57 -17.35 -6.19 -0.37
N LEU A 58 -17.07 -6.77 0.79
CA LEU A 58 -16.15 -6.20 1.78
C LEU A 58 -14.71 -6.37 1.27
N ILE A 59 -14.29 -5.50 0.36
CA ILE A 59 -12.94 -5.50 -0.19
C ILE A 59 -12.04 -4.70 0.74
N TYR A 60 -10.94 -5.33 1.15
CA TYR A 60 -9.94 -4.71 2.01
C TYR A 60 -8.57 -4.71 1.35
N PHE A 61 -7.74 -3.75 1.75
CA PHE A 61 -6.31 -3.78 1.45
C PHE A 61 -5.44 -3.68 2.70
N ASN A 62 -4.19 -4.08 2.51
CA ASN A 62 -3.09 -3.82 3.41
C ASN A 62 -1.98 -3.08 2.67
N LEU A 63 -1.26 -2.22 3.41
CA LEU A 63 -0.06 -1.56 2.94
C LEU A 63 1.17 -2.22 3.56
N GLU A 64 2.15 -2.48 2.70
CA GLU A 64 3.49 -2.90 3.07
C GLU A 64 4.47 -1.76 2.79
N LEU A 65 5.21 -1.35 3.83
CA LEU A 65 6.33 -0.43 3.68
C LEU A 65 7.54 -1.19 3.15
N ARG A 66 8.21 -0.60 2.17
CA ARG A 66 9.45 -1.10 1.56
C ARG A 66 10.56 -0.03 1.69
N PRO A 67 11.84 -0.38 1.50
CA PRO A 67 12.95 0.56 1.68
C PRO A 67 12.87 1.85 0.84
N LYS A 68 12.26 1.81 -0.35
CA LYS A 68 12.17 2.93 -1.30
C LYS A 68 10.73 3.33 -1.62
N GLY A 69 9.75 2.69 -1.01
CA GLY A 69 8.35 2.92 -1.37
C GLY A 69 7.35 2.09 -0.58
N ILE A 70 6.20 1.88 -1.20
CA ILE A 70 5.06 1.21 -0.58
C ILE A 70 4.36 0.31 -1.59
N VAL A 71 3.72 -0.73 -1.07
CA VAL A 71 2.86 -1.62 -1.86
C VAL A 71 1.52 -1.78 -1.16
N LEU A 72 0.43 -1.60 -1.91
CA LEU A 72 -0.93 -1.84 -1.50
C LEU A 72 -1.39 -3.16 -2.11
N TYR A 73 -1.76 -4.13 -1.27
CA TYR A 73 -2.28 -5.42 -1.73
C TYR A 73 -3.76 -5.55 -1.41
N PHE A 74 -4.55 -6.02 -2.37
CA PHE A 74 -5.97 -6.33 -2.18
C PHE A 74 -6.40 -7.54 -3.02
N ARG A 75 -7.54 -8.12 -2.69
CA ARG A 75 -8.16 -9.20 -3.48
C ARG A 75 -9.48 -8.73 -4.07
N TYR A 76 -9.73 -9.07 -5.34
CA TYR A 76 -10.98 -8.76 -6.03
C TYR A 76 -11.29 -9.86 -7.05
N LYS A 77 -12.54 -10.35 -7.10
CA LYS A 77 -12.98 -11.41 -8.04
C LYS A 77 -12.01 -12.59 -8.16
N GLN A 78 -11.61 -13.17 -7.02
CA GLN A 78 -10.66 -14.30 -6.90
C GLN A 78 -9.20 -13.99 -7.28
N ASP A 79 -8.93 -12.78 -7.74
CA ASP A 79 -7.59 -12.34 -8.09
C ASP A 79 -6.94 -11.50 -6.99
N GLU A 80 -5.62 -11.58 -6.92
CA GLU A 80 -4.80 -10.72 -6.07
C GLU A 80 -4.24 -9.59 -6.91
N TYR A 81 -4.27 -8.38 -6.36
CA TYR A 81 -3.77 -7.18 -7.02
C TYR A 81 -2.81 -6.43 -6.11
N ALA A 82 -1.86 -5.74 -6.73
CA ALA A 82 -0.94 -4.82 -6.07
C ALA A 82 -0.95 -3.46 -6.75
N ILE A 83 -0.99 -2.38 -5.96
CA ILE A 83 -0.67 -1.02 -6.39
C ILE A 83 0.61 -0.60 -5.68
N TYR A 84 1.66 -0.30 -6.44
CA TYR A 84 2.97 0.00 -5.87
C TYR A 84 3.62 1.24 -6.48
N GLY A 85 4.51 1.87 -5.71
CA GLY A 85 5.18 3.11 -6.08
C GLY A 85 6.27 3.53 -5.08
N ARG A 86 7.11 4.48 -5.52
CA ARG A 86 8.15 5.08 -4.68
C ARG A 86 7.55 6.06 -3.68
N PHE A 87 8.27 6.35 -2.59
CA PHE A 87 7.80 7.29 -1.58
C PHE A 87 7.56 8.72 -2.12
N ASN A 88 8.37 9.17 -3.07
CA ASN A 88 8.20 10.47 -3.73
C ASN A 88 7.00 10.53 -4.70
N GLN A 89 6.42 9.37 -5.04
CA GLN A 89 5.20 9.23 -5.84
C GLN A 89 4.01 8.79 -4.98
N THR A 90 4.14 8.88 -3.65
CA THR A 90 3.11 8.46 -2.70
C THR A 90 2.72 9.61 -1.80
N PHE A 91 1.41 9.88 -1.77
CA PHE A 91 0.78 10.90 -0.96
C PHE A 91 -0.43 10.30 -0.25
N PHE A 92 -0.77 10.84 0.91
CA PHE A 92 -1.98 10.43 1.60
C PHE A 92 -2.64 11.62 2.29
N GLN A 93 -3.93 11.48 2.51
CA GLN A 93 -4.72 12.36 3.36
C GLN A 93 -5.69 11.53 4.17
N SER A 94 -5.86 11.91 5.44
CA SER A 94 -6.81 11.27 6.34
C SER A 94 -7.68 12.34 6.99
N SER A 95 -8.99 12.10 7.02
CA SER A 95 -9.95 12.95 7.72
C SER A 95 -11.04 12.08 8.33
N ASN A 96 -11.32 12.25 9.62
CA ASN A 96 -12.21 11.39 10.40
C ASN A 96 -11.79 9.92 10.27
N ASN A 97 -12.63 9.10 9.61
CA ASN A 97 -12.37 7.68 9.34
C ASN A 97 -12.09 7.41 7.85
N ILE A 98 -11.87 8.45 7.04
CA ILE A 98 -11.54 8.31 5.63
C ILE A 98 -10.03 8.43 5.47
N PHE A 99 -9.47 7.48 4.72
CA PHE A 99 -8.09 7.46 4.30
C PHE A 99 -8.04 7.38 2.78
N GLU A 100 -7.39 8.37 2.17
CA GLU A 100 -7.10 8.38 0.75
C GLU A 100 -5.60 8.31 0.56
N ILE A 101 -5.15 7.35 -0.25
CA ILE A 101 -3.75 7.18 -0.60
C ILE A 101 -3.60 7.22 -2.11
N GLN A 102 -2.70 8.08 -2.57
CA GLN A 102 -2.23 8.10 -3.94
C GLN A 102 -0.91 7.34 -4.03
N ILE A 103 -0.82 6.37 -4.95
CA ILE A 103 0.41 5.63 -5.26
C ILE A 103 0.62 5.68 -6.78
N ALA A 104 1.65 6.41 -7.20
CA ALA A 104 1.86 6.77 -8.60
C ALA A 104 0.60 7.44 -9.19
N ASN A 105 -0.04 6.81 -10.17
CA ASN A 105 -1.22 7.30 -10.87
C ASN A 105 -2.55 6.78 -10.31
N TYR A 106 -2.54 6.02 -9.21
CA TYR A 106 -3.76 5.48 -8.60
C TYR A 106 -4.09 6.19 -7.29
N ILE A 107 -5.37 6.45 -7.07
CA ILE A 107 -5.93 6.96 -5.82
C ILE A 107 -6.87 5.89 -5.28
N VAL A 108 -6.64 5.48 -4.04
CA VAL A 108 -7.52 4.54 -3.31
C VAL A 108 -8.14 5.26 -2.14
N LYS A 109 -9.48 5.37 -2.16
CA LYS A 109 -10.27 5.90 -1.05
C LYS A 109 -10.76 4.75 -0.18
N SER A 110 -10.69 4.93 1.13
CA SER A 110 -10.95 3.86 2.06
C SER A 110 -11.42 4.31 3.43
N GLU A 111 -12.00 3.37 4.17
CA GLU A 111 -12.39 3.54 5.56
C GLU A 111 -11.34 2.95 6.50
N ILE A 112 -10.95 3.74 7.50
CA ILE A 112 -10.03 3.36 8.57
C ILE A 112 -10.79 2.52 9.60
N GLN A 113 -10.44 1.24 9.70
CA GLN A 113 -11.06 0.32 10.66
C GLN A 113 -10.40 0.39 12.06
N ASN A 114 -9.17 0.91 12.14
CA ASN A 114 -8.43 1.06 13.40
C ASN A 114 -7.54 2.32 13.36
N ASN A 115 -8.02 3.39 14.00
CA ASN A 115 -7.33 4.69 14.00
C ASN A 115 -5.96 4.64 14.70
N ILE A 116 -5.83 3.94 15.82
CA ILE A 116 -4.57 3.84 16.56
C ILE A 116 -3.49 3.17 15.69
N ALA A 117 -3.81 2.06 15.06
CA ALA A 117 -2.90 1.36 14.17
C ALA A 117 -2.60 2.18 12.90
N HIS A 118 -3.58 2.91 12.36
CA HIS A 118 -3.39 3.80 11.23
C HIS A 118 -2.39 4.93 11.56
N HIS A 119 -2.54 5.62 12.69
CA HIS A 119 -1.58 6.66 13.09
C HIS A 119 -0.15 6.12 13.29
N LYS A 120 0.00 4.94 13.89
CA LYS A 120 1.31 4.27 14.02
C LYS A 120 1.92 3.98 12.65
N PHE A 121 1.12 3.45 11.72
CA PHE A 121 1.56 3.15 10.37
C PHE A 121 2.00 4.42 9.61
N ILE A 122 1.19 5.48 9.67
CA ILE A 122 1.49 6.77 9.00
C ILE A 122 2.77 7.39 9.54
N ARG A 123 2.99 7.38 10.86
CA ARG A 123 4.25 7.83 11.45
C ARG A 123 5.43 7.07 10.86
N LYS A 124 5.33 5.74 10.80
CA LYS A 124 6.41 4.90 10.26
C LYS A 124 6.65 5.11 8.76
N PHE A 125 5.59 5.34 8.00
CA PHE A 125 5.69 5.72 6.60
C PHE A 125 6.48 7.02 6.42
N LEU A 126 6.19 8.05 7.21
CA LEU A 126 6.88 9.35 7.14
C LEU A 126 8.37 9.23 7.51
N GLU A 127 8.69 8.46 8.56
CA GLU A 127 10.07 8.14 8.94
C GLU A 127 10.85 7.53 7.77
N LEU A 128 10.33 6.45 7.17
CA LEU A 128 10.99 5.77 6.05
C LEU A 128 11.08 6.63 4.79
N LYS A 129 10.04 7.44 4.52
CA LYS A 129 10.04 8.39 3.40
C LYS A 129 11.16 9.42 3.55
N ASN A 130 11.33 10.00 4.73
CA ASN A 130 12.38 10.97 5.01
C ASN A 130 13.77 10.32 4.93
N GLU A 131 13.95 9.12 5.51
CA GLU A 131 15.20 8.36 5.41
C GLU A 131 15.58 8.02 3.96
N SER A 132 14.59 7.72 3.12
CA SER A 132 14.80 7.46 1.69
C SER A 132 15.21 8.72 0.91
N GLN A 133 14.77 9.90 1.32
CA GLN A 133 15.06 11.17 0.63
C GLN A 133 16.43 11.72 1.03
N ASN A 134 16.85 11.53 2.28
CA ASN A 134 18.16 11.97 2.78
C ASN A 134 19.35 11.12 2.30
N LYS A 135 19.09 10.05 1.52
CA LYS A 135 20.11 9.16 0.94
C LYS A 135 20.39 9.44 -0.55
N LEU A 136 19.79 10.50 -1.10
CA LEU A 136 20.07 11.05 -2.43
C LEU A 136 21.04 12.22 -2.29
#